data_AF-A0A0C3ARF9-F1
#
_entry.id   AF-A0A0C3ARF9-F1
#
_cell.length_a   1.000
_cell.length_b   1.000
_cell.length_c   1.000
_cell.angle_alpha   90.00
_cell.angle_beta   90.00
_cell.angle_gamma   90.00
#
_symmetry.space_group_name_H-M   'P 1'
#
loop_
_entity.id
_entity.type
_entity.pdbx_description
1 polymer ?
#
loop_
_entity_poly.entity_id
_entity_poly.type
_entity_poly.pdbx_seq_one_letter_code
_entity_poly.pdbx_strand_id
1 'polypeptide(L)'
;MIFNRASILAIVATTLASLSSVSAVASPAEYPEVIPGVGLPSLASLGLTSKDLYEDTAAPAKRNLLSRFDRICTDNGCGRVPVGDAQACINYLRNLGTRRCGVPNENIVMCRAGQAIIYGSNIRGGGEVSSYCSDVAIGGQNVINACNWSGQVAGADAANGNGDLIVAIEKC
;
A
#
# COMPACT_ATOMS: atom_id res chain seq x y z
N MET A 1 46.27 -20.52 -81.30
CA MET A 1 45.09 -21.39 -81.09
C MET A 1 44.69 -21.28 -79.62
N ILE A 2 43.37 -21.22 -79.39
CA ILE A 2 42.63 -21.20 -78.11
C ILE A 2 42.35 -19.81 -77.50
N PHE A 3 41.05 -19.52 -77.48
CA PHE A 3 40.29 -18.37 -77.00
C PHE A 3 40.03 -18.41 -75.48
N ASN A 4 39.76 -17.25 -74.85
CA ASN A 4 38.48 -16.89 -74.18
C ASN A 4 38.68 -15.74 -73.16
N ARG A 5 38.12 -14.55 -73.39
CA ARG A 5 36.74 -14.07 -73.11
C ARG A 5 36.61 -13.40 -71.72
N ALA A 6 36.41 -12.08 -71.79
CA ALA A 6 35.65 -11.15 -70.95
C ALA A 6 35.03 -11.64 -69.63
N SER A 7 35.06 -10.79 -68.60
CA SER A 7 33.81 -10.25 -68.05
C SER A 7 34.00 -9.04 -67.14
N ILE A 8 33.11 -8.07 -67.32
CA ILE A 8 32.96 -6.80 -66.58
C ILE A 8 31.84 -7.02 -65.53
N LEU A 9 31.87 -6.24 -64.43
CA LEU A 9 30.80 -5.94 -63.47
C LEU A 9 30.44 -6.96 -62.37
N ALA A 10 30.51 -6.51 -61.12
CA ALA A 10 29.48 -6.66 -60.07
C ALA A 10 29.93 -5.86 -58.81
N ILE A 11 29.50 -4.60 -58.67
CA ILE A 11 28.37 -4.14 -57.82
C ILE A 11 28.62 -4.36 -56.32
N VAL A 12 28.87 -3.23 -55.65
CA VAL A 12 28.89 -3.02 -54.20
C VAL A 12 27.51 -3.33 -53.63
N ALA A 13 27.44 -4.19 -52.62
CA ALA A 13 26.25 -4.40 -51.79
C ALA A 13 26.61 -4.16 -50.32
N THR A 14 26.48 -2.91 -49.89
CA THR A 14 26.49 -2.48 -48.49
C THR A 14 25.22 -2.95 -47.80
N THR A 15 25.31 -4.02 -46.99
CA THR A 15 24.19 -4.46 -46.15
C THR A 15 24.11 -3.57 -44.90
N LEU A 16 23.27 -2.54 -44.95
CA LEU A 16 22.90 -1.73 -43.81
C LEU A 16 21.98 -2.57 -42.90
N ALA A 17 22.52 -3.08 -41.79
CA ALA A 17 21.72 -3.75 -40.77
C ALA A 17 20.87 -2.69 -40.04
N SER A 18 19.58 -2.60 -40.40
CA SER A 18 18.60 -1.80 -39.70
C SER A 18 18.31 -2.41 -38.33
N LEU A 19 18.86 -1.82 -37.26
CA LEU A 19 18.42 -2.10 -35.89
C LEU A 19 17.01 -1.53 -35.73
N SER A 20 16.02 -2.40 -35.64
CA SER A 20 14.68 -2.04 -35.18
C SER A 20 14.75 -1.69 -33.69
N SER A 21 14.73 -0.40 -33.39
CA SER A 21 14.57 0.10 -32.02
C SER A 21 13.18 -0.32 -31.51
N VAL A 22 13.11 -1.42 -30.77
CA VAL A 22 11.93 -1.74 -29.97
C VAL A 22 11.90 -0.72 -28.84
N SER A 23 11.06 0.31 -28.97
CA SER A 23 10.73 1.19 -27.85
C SER A 23 10.09 0.34 -26.76
N ALA A 24 10.83 0.11 -25.67
CA ALA A 24 10.26 -0.41 -24.44
C ALA A 24 9.20 0.61 -23.98
N VAL A 25 7.93 0.25 -24.14
CA VAL A 25 6.83 1.01 -23.57
C VAL A 25 7.01 0.93 -22.06
N ALA A 26 7.27 2.06 -21.40
CA ALA A 26 7.36 2.10 -19.95
C ALA A 26 6.06 1.54 -19.37
N SER A 27 6.17 0.45 -18.61
CA SER A 27 5.03 -0.10 -17.87
C SER A 27 4.47 1.01 -16.98
N PRO A 28 3.14 1.26 -16.97
CA PRO A 28 2.57 2.17 -15.99
C PRO A 28 2.98 1.70 -14.59
N ALA A 29 3.31 2.64 -13.71
CA ALA A 29 3.70 2.35 -12.33
C ALA A 29 2.69 1.37 -11.72
N GLU A 30 3.12 0.14 -11.50
CA GLU A 30 2.26 -0.91 -10.99
C GLU A 30 2.12 -0.68 -9.49
N TYR A 31 0.92 -0.30 -9.06
CA TYR A 31 0.62 -0.13 -7.65
C TYR A 31 0.79 -1.47 -6.93
N PRO A 32 1.52 -1.53 -5.80
CA PRO A 32 1.57 -2.74 -4.99
C PRO A 32 0.17 -3.21 -4.63
N GLU A 33 -0.04 -4.53 -4.62
CA GLU A 33 -1.33 -5.08 -4.22
C GLU A 33 -1.61 -4.75 -2.74
N VAL A 34 -2.82 -4.23 -2.48
CA VAL A 34 -3.33 -4.11 -1.11
C VAL A 34 -3.95 -5.44 -0.71
N ILE A 35 -3.33 -6.11 0.25
CA ILE A 35 -3.70 -7.46 0.73
C ILE A 35 -4.48 -7.31 2.04
N PRO A 36 -5.79 -7.63 2.06
CA PRO A 36 -6.58 -7.62 3.29
C PRO A 36 -6.07 -8.57 4.37
N GLY A 37 -6.27 -8.17 5.62
CA GLY A 37 -6.08 -9.01 6.80
C GLY A 37 -7.03 -10.20 6.83
N VAL A 38 -6.69 -11.20 7.65
CA VAL A 38 -7.50 -12.41 7.81
C VAL A 38 -8.92 -12.03 8.27
N GLY A 39 -9.93 -12.56 7.58
CA GLY A 39 -11.35 -12.34 7.88
C GLY A 39 -11.94 -11.04 7.29
N LEU A 40 -11.13 -10.20 6.66
CA LEU A 40 -11.59 -9.01 5.94
C LEU A 40 -11.82 -9.31 4.45
N PRO A 41 -12.77 -8.62 3.78
CA PRO A 41 -13.15 -8.92 2.40
C PRO A 41 -12.05 -8.57 1.39
N SER A 42 -11.91 -9.37 0.34
CA SER A 42 -11.02 -9.09 -0.79
C SER A 42 -11.38 -7.78 -1.52
N LEU A 43 -10.41 -7.15 -2.20
CA LEU A 43 -10.68 -5.98 -3.05
C LEU A 43 -11.71 -6.30 -4.14
N ALA A 44 -11.59 -7.45 -4.79
CA ALA A 44 -12.51 -7.91 -5.82
C ALA A 44 -13.96 -8.00 -5.32
N SER A 45 -14.17 -8.49 -4.09
CA SER A 45 -15.51 -8.56 -3.49
C SER A 45 -16.13 -7.19 -3.16
N LEU A 46 -15.30 -6.14 -3.12
CA LEU A 46 -15.73 -4.75 -2.92
C LEU A 46 -15.83 -3.98 -4.24
N GLY A 47 -15.47 -4.60 -5.38
CA GLY A 47 -15.36 -3.91 -6.66
C GLY A 47 -14.25 -2.85 -6.68
N LEU A 48 -13.20 -3.04 -5.89
CA LEU A 48 -12.05 -2.13 -5.78
C LEU A 48 -10.80 -2.75 -6.40
N THR A 49 -9.89 -1.89 -6.84
CA THR A 49 -8.53 -2.25 -7.24
C THR A 49 -7.50 -1.56 -6.34
N SER A 50 -6.25 -2.03 -6.35
CA SER A 50 -5.18 -1.34 -5.60
C SER A 50 -4.94 0.07 -6.15
N LYS A 51 -5.08 0.28 -7.46
CA LYS A 51 -5.03 1.63 -8.07
C LYS A 51 -6.03 2.58 -7.42
N ASP A 52 -7.29 2.16 -7.28
CA ASP A 52 -8.33 2.98 -6.65
C ASP A 52 -7.90 3.41 -5.24
N LEU A 53 -7.28 2.51 -4.48
CA LEU A 53 -6.84 2.76 -3.11
C LEU A 53 -5.63 3.68 -3.01
N TYR A 54 -4.69 3.62 -3.96
CA TYR A 54 -3.51 4.50 -3.98
C TYR A 54 -3.83 5.90 -4.53
N GLU A 55 -4.82 6.04 -5.41
CA GLU A 55 -5.24 7.32 -6.00
C GLU A 55 -6.38 8.01 -5.19
N ASP A 56 -6.97 7.31 -4.21
CA ASP A 56 -8.01 7.83 -3.35
C ASP A 56 -7.48 8.92 -2.39
N THR A 57 -7.92 10.15 -2.64
CA THR A 57 -7.52 11.35 -1.91
C THR A 57 -8.47 11.68 -0.75
N ALA A 58 -9.53 10.91 -0.55
CA ALA A 58 -10.54 11.26 0.42
C ALA A 58 -10.11 10.82 1.83
N ALA A 59 -9.79 11.81 2.68
CA ALA A 59 -9.44 11.57 4.06
C ALA A 59 -10.64 11.03 4.87
N PRO A 60 -10.42 10.11 5.82
CA PRO A 60 -11.47 9.70 6.75
C PRO A 60 -11.93 10.89 7.60
N ALA A 61 -13.25 11.06 7.72
CA ALA A 61 -13.84 12.17 8.48
C ALA A 61 -13.49 12.04 9.97
N LYS A 62 -12.73 13.00 10.50
CA LYS A 62 -12.39 13.04 11.92
C LYS A 62 -13.67 13.16 12.74
N ARG A 63 -13.91 12.23 13.66
CA ARG A 63 -14.96 12.37 14.68
C ARG A 63 -14.33 12.90 15.96
N ASN A 64 -15.04 13.79 16.66
CA ASN A 64 -14.61 14.29 17.97
C ASN A 64 -14.95 13.27 19.05
N LEU A 65 -14.25 12.13 19.04
CA LEU A 65 -14.30 11.14 20.11
C LEU A 65 -12.95 11.13 20.83
N LEU A 66 -12.98 10.98 22.16
CA LEU A 66 -11.77 10.95 22.98
C LEU A 66 -10.99 9.65 22.69
N SER A 67 -9.82 9.77 22.04
CA SER A 67 -8.78 8.74 22.07
C SER A 67 -8.24 8.64 23.51
N ARG A 68 -8.02 7.42 24.01
CA ARG A 68 -7.44 7.17 25.34
C ARG A 68 -5.99 6.69 25.28
N PHE A 69 -5.36 6.81 24.11
CA PHE A 69 -3.99 6.42 23.88
C PHE A 69 -3.19 7.63 23.41
N ASP A 70 -2.04 7.84 24.02
CA ASP A 70 -1.09 8.84 23.57
C ASP A 70 -0.37 8.31 22.34
N ARG A 71 -0.63 8.96 21.19
CA ARG A 71 0.00 8.62 19.92
C ARG A 71 1.52 8.52 20.06
N ILE A 72 2.09 7.50 19.43
CA ILE A 72 3.51 7.25 19.38
C ILE A 72 4.01 7.43 17.95
N CYS A 73 5.06 8.22 17.77
CA CYS A 73 5.74 8.39 16.49
C CYS A 73 7.15 7.77 16.55
N THR A 74 7.20 6.45 16.55
CA THR A 74 8.44 5.65 16.50
C THR A 74 8.22 4.47 15.56
N ASP A 75 9.31 3.85 15.09
CA ASP A 75 9.27 2.73 14.15
C ASP A 75 9.37 1.35 14.82
N ASN A 76 9.35 1.30 16.15
CA ASN A 76 9.50 0.09 16.97
C ASN A 76 10.73 -0.78 16.59
N GLY A 77 11.73 -0.21 15.91
CA GLY A 77 12.89 -0.95 15.38
C GLY A 77 12.65 -1.68 14.05
N CYS A 78 11.43 -1.63 13.50
CA CYS A 78 11.07 -2.22 12.21
C CYS A 78 11.31 -1.29 11.01
N GLY A 79 11.55 0.00 11.27
CA GLY A 79 11.78 1.01 10.24
C GLY A 79 10.49 1.62 9.70
N ARG A 80 10.64 2.71 8.94
CA ARG A 80 9.52 3.48 8.37
C ARG A 80 9.13 2.97 6.99
N VAL A 81 7.90 3.24 6.61
CA VAL A 81 7.30 2.84 5.33
C VAL A 81 6.85 4.05 4.52
N PRO A 82 6.78 3.97 3.18
CA PRO A 82 6.23 5.05 2.37
C PRO A 82 4.80 5.40 2.78
N VAL A 83 4.49 6.69 2.86
CA VAL A 83 3.13 7.16 3.20
C VAL A 83 2.09 6.64 2.22
N GLY A 84 2.41 6.54 0.92
CA GLY A 84 1.49 6.01 -0.08
C GLY A 84 1.06 4.57 0.20
N ASP A 85 2.00 3.72 0.61
CA ASP A 85 1.75 2.33 0.96
C ASP A 85 0.81 2.24 2.18
N ALA A 86 1.12 2.99 3.24
CA ALA A 86 0.27 3.04 4.42
C ALA A 86 -1.13 3.59 4.08
N GLN A 87 -1.20 4.68 3.30
CA GLN A 87 -2.44 5.34 2.92
C GLN A 87 -3.36 4.43 2.11
N ALA A 88 -2.84 3.63 1.18
CA ALA A 88 -3.65 2.68 0.41
C ALA A 88 -4.36 1.65 1.32
N CYS A 89 -3.65 1.18 2.34
CA CYS A 89 -4.18 0.29 3.36
C CYS A 89 -5.26 0.98 4.23
N ILE A 90 -5.02 2.23 4.64
CA ILE A 90 -6.00 3.04 5.38
C ILE A 90 -7.25 3.32 4.53
N ASN A 91 -7.08 3.59 3.24
CA ASN A 91 -8.18 3.77 2.29
C ASN A 91 -9.01 2.48 2.14
N TYR A 92 -8.37 1.31 2.13
CA TYR A 92 -9.08 0.03 2.16
C TYR A 92 -9.97 -0.09 3.39
N LEU A 93 -9.42 0.12 4.59
CA LEU A 93 -10.17 0.04 5.85
C LEU A 93 -11.32 1.06 5.91
N ARG A 94 -11.10 2.26 5.36
CA ARG A 94 -12.13 3.30 5.23
C ARG A 94 -13.30 2.84 4.35
N ASN A 95 -13.01 2.20 3.21
CA ASN A 95 -14.02 1.69 2.29
C ASN A 95 -14.86 0.54 2.88
N LEU A 96 -14.39 -0.11 3.95
CA LEU A 96 -15.20 -1.09 4.71
C LEU A 96 -16.26 -0.43 5.61
N GLY A 97 -16.19 0.89 5.82
CA GLY A 97 -17.23 1.67 6.50
C GLY A 97 -17.49 1.22 7.94
N THR A 98 -18.73 0.81 8.22
CA THR A 98 -19.19 0.34 9.53
C THR A 98 -19.00 -1.16 9.74
N ARG A 99 -18.29 -1.85 8.86
CA ARG A 99 -17.88 -3.23 9.12
C ARG A 99 -17.02 -3.29 10.39
N ARG A 100 -17.20 -4.36 11.16
CA ARG A 100 -16.41 -4.62 12.38
C ARG A 100 -14.96 -4.97 11.98
N CYS A 101 -14.01 -4.19 12.49
CA CYS A 101 -12.59 -4.50 12.49
C CYS A 101 -12.20 -4.89 13.93
N GLY A 102 -12.07 -6.20 14.17
CA GLY A 102 -11.84 -6.78 15.49
C GLY A 102 -10.42 -7.31 15.67
N VAL A 103 -9.92 -7.23 16.89
CA VAL A 103 -8.66 -7.84 17.33
C VAL A 103 -9.04 -8.95 18.33
N PRO A 104 -9.10 -10.21 17.89
CA PRO A 104 -9.62 -11.31 18.72
C PRO A 104 -8.67 -11.68 19.87
N ASN A 105 -7.37 -11.53 19.65
CA ASN A 105 -6.31 -11.81 20.62
C ASN A 105 -5.55 -10.50 20.93
N GLU A 106 -4.21 -10.56 20.97
CA GLU A 106 -3.34 -9.40 21.23
C GLU A 106 -3.12 -8.55 19.98
N ASN A 107 -2.80 -9.16 18.85
CA ASN A 107 -2.47 -8.45 17.61
C ASN A 107 -3.10 -9.13 16.40
N ILE A 108 -3.45 -8.34 15.38
CA ILE A 108 -3.88 -8.84 14.07
C ILE A 108 -3.40 -7.91 12.97
N VAL A 109 -3.05 -8.48 11.82
CA VAL A 109 -2.79 -7.69 10.62
C VAL A 109 -4.12 -7.33 9.99
N MET A 110 -4.38 -6.03 9.85
CA MET A 110 -5.60 -5.50 9.24
C MET A 110 -5.47 -5.40 7.72
N CYS A 111 -4.29 -5.03 7.21
CA CYS A 111 -3.97 -5.11 5.78
C CYS A 111 -2.45 -4.93 5.58
N ARG A 112 -1.99 -5.25 4.36
CA ARG A 112 -0.64 -4.95 3.86
C ARG A 112 -0.71 -4.23 2.53
N ALA A 113 0.25 -3.35 2.24
CA ALA A 113 0.40 -2.72 0.93
C ALA A 113 1.87 -2.32 0.78
N GLY A 114 2.54 -2.78 -0.29
CA GLY A 114 3.95 -2.49 -0.50
C GLY A 114 4.81 -2.84 0.73
N GLN A 115 5.45 -1.84 1.33
CA GLN A 115 6.24 -2.01 2.56
C GLN A 115 5.43 -1.87 3.85
N ALA A 116 4.19 -1.37 3.79
CA ALA A 116 3.39 -1.08 4.97
C ALA A 116 2.59 -2.30 5.45
N ILE A 117 2.62 -2.50 6.76
CA ILE A 117 1.72 -3.39 7.49
C ILE A 117 0.92 -2.54 8.47
N ILE A 118 -0.41 -2.66 8.41
CA ILE A 118 -1.30 -2.02 9.37
C ILE A 118 -1.74 -3.07 10.38
N TYR A 119 -1.37 -2.89 11.64
CA TYR A 119 -1.77 -3.77 12.73
C TYR A 119 -2.90 -3.16 13.54
N GLY A 120 -3.75 -4.03 14.09
CA GLY A 120 -4.61 -3.72 15.22
C GLY A 120 -4.12 -4.45 16.47
N SER A 121 -3.94 -3.72 17.55
CA SER A 121 -3.47 -4.24 18.84
C SER A 121 -4.50 -4.03 19.93
N ASN A 122 -4.68 -5.05 20.76
CA ASN A 122 -5.59 -5.06 21.90
C ASN A 122 -4.82 -4.80 23.19
N ILE A 123 -5.02 -3.63 23.78
CA ILE A 123 -4.32 -3.25 25.02
C ILE A 123 -5.16 -3.46 26.30
N ARG A 124 -6.38 -4.01 26.17
CA ARG A 124 -7.26 -4.28 27.32
C ARG A 124 -6.77 -5.45 28.19
N GLY A 125 -5.88 -6.30 27.67
CA GLY A 125 -5.35 -7.46 28.38
C GLY A 125 -6.30 -8.67 28.43
N GLY A 126 -7.24 -8.79 27.48
CA GLY A 126 -8.09 -9.98 27.35
C GLY A 126 -9.39 -9.77 26.56
N GLY A 127 -9.87 -10.85 25.93
CA GLY A 127 -11.07 -10.89 25.09
C GLY A 127 -10.96 -10.03 23.83
N GLU A 128 -11.93 -10.09 22.93
CA GLU A 128 -11.90 -9.30 21.70
C GLU A 128 -12.16 -7.80 21.95
N VAL A 129 -11.39 -6.93 21.29
CA VAL A 129 -11.72 -5.52 21.11
C VAL A 129 -12.03 -5.24 19.65
N SER A 130 -12.90 -4.29 19.36
CA SER A 130 -13.28 -3.98 17.98
C SER A 130 -13.71 -2.54 17.82
N SER A 131 -13.49 -1.98 16.64
CA SER A 131 -14.13 -0.74 16.21
C SER A 131 -14.71 -0.90 14.81
N TYR A 132 -15.38 0.13 14.29
CA TYR A 132 -15.69 0.18 12.88
C TYR A 132 -14.40 0.34 12.07
N CYS A 133 -14.30 -0.30 10.92
CA CYS A 133 -13.11 -0.18 10.07
C CYS A 133 -12.85 1.27 9.64
N SER A 134 -13.90 2.09 9.50
CA SER A 134 -13.76 3.54 9.33
C SER A 134 -13.14 4.26 10.53
N ASP A 135 -13.38 3.82 11.76
CA ASP A 135 -12.71 4.35 12.96
C ASP A 135 -11.26 3.90 13.09
N VAL A 136 -10.97 2.65 12.70
CA VAL A 136 -9.60 2.13 12.57
C VAL A 136 -8.83 2.96 11.54
N ALA A 137 -9.47 3.26 10.40
CA ALA A 137 -8.88 4.12 9.37
C ALA A 137 -8.61 5.54 9.88
N ILE A 138 -9.48 6.12 10.71
CA ILE A 138 -9.20 7.42 11.37
C ILE A 138 -7.96 7.32 12.25
N GLY A 139 -7.81 6.26 13.06
CA GLY A 139 -6.64 6.04 13.90
C GLY A 139 -5.35 5.98 13.08
N GLY A 140 -5.32 5.14 12.04
CA GLY A 140 -4.16 5.08 11.14
C GLY A 140 -3.89 6.38 10.38
N GLN A 141 -4.93 7.11 9.95
CA GLN A 141 -4.75 8.44 9.35
C GLN A 141 -4.14 9.44 10.32
N ASN A 142 -4.47 9.38 11.61
CA ASN A 142 -3.85 10.25 12.61
C ASN A 142 -2.35 9.98 12.76
N VAL A 143 -1.92 8.72 12.62
CA VAL A 143 -0.49 8.36 12.55
C VAL A 143 0.13 8.96 11.29
N ILE A 144 -0.47 8.77 10.10
CA ILE A 144 0.02 9.35 8.85
C ILE A 144 0.16 10.88 8.94
N ASN A 145 -0.82 11.56 9.51
CA ASN A 145 -0.82 13.03 9.56
C ASN A 145 0.22 13.61 10.51
N ALA A 146 0.53 12.91 11.61
CA ALA A 146 1.37 13.45 12.68
C ALA A 146 2.77 12.84 12.75
N CYS A 147 2.96 11.63 12.24
CA CYS A 147 4.22 10.89 12.25
C CYS A 147 4.82 10.77 10.84
N ASN A 148 4.60 11.78 9.97
CA ASN A 148 5.18 11.83 8.63
C ASN A 148 6.55 12.52 8.66
N TRP A 149 7.59 11.78 8.28
CA TRP A 149 8.95 12.25 8.10
C TRP A 149 9.31 12.23 6.62
N SER A 150 8.94 13.28 5.90
CA SER A 150 9.28 13.46 4.48
C SER A 150 8.81 12.31 3.58
N GLY A 151 7.55 11.89 3.74
CA GLY A 151 6.93 10.83 2.93
C GLY A 151 7.16 9.42 3.47
N GLN A 152 7.78 9.29 4.65
CA GLN A 152 7.92 8.04 5.39
C GLN A 152 7.16 8.12 6.71
N VAL A 153 6.50 7.05 7.13
CA VAL A 153 5.66 6.99 8.34
C VAL A 153 5.92 5.70 9.11
N ALA A 154 5.80 5.80 10.42
CA ALA A 154 5.63 4.69 11.35
C ALA A 154 5.08 5.25 12.66
N GLY A 155 4.39 4.42 13.43
CA GLY A 155 3.84 4.82 14.71
C GLY A 155 2.52 4.15 15.01
N ALA A 156 1.88 4.60 16.08
CA ALA A 156 0.63 4.02 16.56
C ALA A 156 -0.29 5.09 17.16
N ASP A 157 -1.59 4.91 16.99
CA ASP A 157 -2.63 5.74 17.62
C ASP A 157 -3.87 4.87 17.92
N ALA A 158 -4.77 5.29 18.80
CA ALA A 158 -6.01 4.57 19.01
C ALA A 158 -6.91 4.65 17.76
N ALA A 159 -7.68 3.59 17.52
CA ALA A 159 -8.85 3.69 16.68
C ALA A 159 -9.84 4.70 17.28
N ASN A 160 -10.47 5.48 16.42
CA ASN A 160 -11.35 6.54 16.86
C ASN A 160 -12.52 5.98 17.70
N GLY A 161 -12.77 6.58 18.86
CA GLY A 161 -13.81 6.12 19.79
C GLY A 161 -13.53 4.81 20.52
N ASN A 162 -12.37 4.16 20.28
CA ASN A 162 -11.96 2.95 20.99
C ASN A 162 -10.49 3.03 21.39
N GLY A 163 -10.25 3.42 22.65
CA GLY A 163 -8.91 3.50 23.23
C GLY A 163 -8.24 2.16 23.52
N ASP A 164 -8.99 1.05 23.48
CA ASP A 164 -8.45 -0.30 23.74
C ASP A 164 -7.92 -0.98 22.46
N LEU A 165 -8.25 -0.42 21.29
CA LEU A 165 -7.78 -0.89 19.99
C LEU A 165 -6.80 0.14 19.40
N ILE A 166 -5.53 -0.23 19.37
CA ILE A 166 -4.46 0.59 18.81
C ILE A 166 -4.21 0.19 17.36
N VAL A 167 -4.00 1.19 16.50
CA VAL A 167 -3.67 1.02 15.09
C VAL A 167 -2.22 1.41 14.90
N ALA A 168 -1.39 0.46 14.46
CA ALA A 168 0.03 0.69 14.21
C ALA A 168 0.38 0.59 12.73
N ILE A 169 1.35 1.38 12.30
CA ILE A 169 1.93 1.39 10.95
C ILE A 169 3.39 0.99 11.07
N GLU A 170 3.72 -0.17 10.53
CA GLU A 170 5.03 -0.79 10.68
C GLU A 170 5.48 -1.46 9.37
N LYS A 171 6.74 -1.88 9.32
CA LYS A 171 7.36 -2.55 8.17
C LYS A 171 7.57 -4.05 8.38
N CYS A 172 7.81 -4.42 9.64
CA CYS A 172 7.66 -5.74 10.23
C CYS A 172 6.76 -5.56 11.46
#